data_AF-E2ZA70-F1
#
_entry.id   AF-E2ZA70-F1
#
_cell.length_a   1.000
_cell.length_b   1.000
_cell.length_c   1.000
_cell.angle_alpha   90.00
_cell.angle_beta   90.00
_cell.angle_gamma   90.00
#
_symmetry.space_group_name_H-M   'P 1'
#
loop_
_entity.id
_entity.type
_entity.pdbx_description
1 polymer ?
#
loop_
_entity_poly.entity_id
_entity_poly.type
_entity_poly.pdbx_seq_one_letter_code
_entity_poly.pdbx_strand_id
1 'polypeptide(L)'
;MLKNRYKMIFQHYGYIHLVPDIASVNKALSVLLNELDIYPIITTKGARHTYGSYLWHKGFDLGVIAKILGHRDISMLVEVYGHTLEEKIFEEFNQIRDVWKDCS
;
A
#
# COMPACT_ATOMS: atom_id res chain seq x y z
N MET A 1 15.20 -33.45 -4.69
CA MET A 1 14.19 -32.52 -5.27
C MET A 1 13.18 -32.17 -4.18
N LEU A 2 12.99 -30.89 -3.87
CA LEU A 2 11.98 -30.44 -2.90
C LEU A 2 10.60 -30.86 -3.38
N LYS A 3 9.88 -31.64 -2.58
CA LYS A 3 8.49 -32.03 -2.89
C LYS A 3 7.55 -30.95 -2.35
N ASN A 4 6.96 -30.16 -3.26
CA ASN A 4 5.91 -29.20 -2.91
C ASN A 4 4.56 -29.92 -2.67
N ARG A 5 4.48 -30.70 -1.58
CA ARG A 5 3.29 -31.52 -1.26
C ARG A 5 2.02 -30.68 -1.07
N TYR A 6 2.18 -29.46 -0.56
CA TYR A 6 1.08 -28.54 -0.25
C TYR A 6 0.75 -27.58 -1.39
N LYS A 7 1.45 -27.69 -2.54
CA LYS A 7 1.27 -26.81 -3.72
C LYS A 7 1.36 -25.31 -3.39
N MET A 8 2.23 -24.95 -2.44
CA MET A 8 2.45 -23.56 -2.04
C MET A 8 3.26 -22.81 -3.10
N ILE A 9 2.94 -21.54 -3.34
CA ILE A 9 3.69 -20.69 -4.29
C ILE A 9 5.06 -20.32 -3.70
N PHE A 10 5.07 -19.91 -2.42
CA PHE A 10 6.30 -19.61 -1.68
C PHE A 10 6.67 -20.79 -0.79
N GLN A 11 7.85 -21.35 -1.01
CA GLN A 11 8.36 -22.48 -0.23
C GLN A 11 9.88 -22.37 -0.07
N HIS A 12 10.39 -22.63 1.13
CA HIS A 12 11.83 -22.71 1.38
C HIS A 12 12.15 -23.79 2.41
N TYR A 13 13.14 -24.64 2.10
CA TYR A 13 13.45 -25.85 2.88
C TYR A 13 13.98 -25.57 4.29
N GLY A 14 14.54 -24.38 4.52
CA GLY A 14 15.11 -23.99 5.81
C GLY A 14 14.11 -23.46 6.82
N TYR A 15 12.82 -23.33 6.48
CA TYR A 15 11.80 -22.81 7.41
C TYR A 15 11.00 -23.93 8.09
N ILE A 16 10.64 -23.70 9.35
CA ILE A 16 9.93 -24.66 10.23
C ILE A 16 8.65 -25.20 9.57
N HIS A 17 7.92 -24.34 8.86
CA HIS A 17 6.68 -24.70 8.17
C HIS A 17 6.83 -24.75 6.65
N LEU A 18 8.07 -24.80 6.14
CA LEU A 18 8.42 -24.72 4.72
C LEU A 18 7.97 -23.43 4.02
N VAL A 19 7.41 -22.47 4.75
CA VAL A 19 6.88 -21.19 4.24
C VAL A 19 7.57 -20.06 5.01
N PRO A 20 8.02 -18.99 4.32
CA PRO A 20 8.56 -17.82 5.00
C PRO A 20 7.51 -17.17 5.91
N ASP A 21 7.88 -16.91 7.16
CA ASP A 21 7.06 -16.10 8.05
C ASP A 21 7.26 -14.60 7.79
N ILE A 22 6.38 -13.76 8.36
CA ILE A 22 6.39 -12.31 8.12
C ILE A 22 7.69 -11.64 8.60
N ALA A 23 8.31 -12.13 9.67
CA ALA A 23 9.55 -11.56 10.18
C ALA A 23 10.73 -11.89 9.26
N SER A 24 10.77 -13.13 8.74
CA SER A 24 11.73 -13.52 7.70
C SER A 24 11.60 -12.67 6.44
N VAL A 25 10.37 -12.41 5.98
CA VAL A 25 10.12 -11.54 4.81
C VAL A 25 10.52 -10.09 5.09
N ASN A 26 10.14 -9.54 6.26
CA ASN A 26 10.51 -8.18 6.64
C ASN A 26 12.03 -8.01 6.79
N LYS A 27 12.75 -9.05 7.25
CA LYS A 27 14.21 -9.04 7.30
C LYS A 27 14.82 -8.98 5.90
N ALA A 28 14.35 -9.83 4.98
CA ALA A 28 14.80 -9.79 3.59
C ALA A 28 14.51 -8.44 2.92
N LEU A 29 13.31 -7.88 3.15
CA LEU A 29 12.93 -6.56 2.66
C LEU A 29 13.84 -5.46 3.21
N SER A 30 14.16 -5.49 4.52
CA SER A 30 15.08 -4.52 5.13
C SER A 30 16.47 -4.57 4.49
N VAL A 31 17.03 -5.76 4.27
CA VAL A 31 18.33 -5.90 3.58
C VAL A 31 18.28 -5.26 2.19
N LEU A 32 17.27 -5.59 1.39
CA LEU A 32 17.12 -5.01 0.04
C LEU A 32 16.98 -3.49 0.06
N LEU A 33 16.21 -2.93 1.00
CA LEU A 33 16.04 -1.48 1.10
C LEU A 33 17.34 -0.77 1.48
N ASN A 34 18.15 -1.37 2.38
CA ASN A 34 19.46 -0.84 2.73
C ASN A 34 20.45 -0.94 1.55
N GLU A 35 20.47 -2.05 0.82
CA GLU A 35 21.31 -2.21 -0.38
C GLU A 35 20.98 -1.22 -1.50
N LEU A 36 19.73 -0.75 -1.55
CA LEU A 36 19.24 0.22 -2.53
C LEU A 36 19.22 1.67 -2.00
N ASP A 37 19.70 1.93 -0.78
CA ASP A 37 19.65 3.24 -0.12
C ASP A 37 18.24 3.87 -0.05
N ILE A 38 17.20 3.05 0.14
CA ILE A 38 15.80 3.49 0.25
C ILE A 38 15.41 3.67 1.71
N TYR A 39 15.06 4.91 2.09
CA TYR A 39 14.61 5.28 3.43
C TYR A 39 13.22 5.94 3.40
N PRO A 40 12.40 5.78 4.45
CA PRO A 40 12.63 4.93 5.63
C PRO A 40 12.54 3.43 5.31
N ILE A 41 13.16 2.59 6.15
CA ILE A 41 13.02 1.14 6.03
C ILE A 41 11.57 0.75 6.34
N ILE A 42 10.88 0.19 5.34
CA ILE A 42 9.48 -0.22 5.43
C ILE A 42 9.34 -1.74 5.66
N THR A 43 8.17 -2.13 6.18
CA THR A 43 7.76 -3.52 6.28
C THR A 43 6.84 -3.90 5.11
N THR A 44 6.46 -5.17 5.02
CA THR A 44 5.39 -5.64 4.13
C THR A 44 4.08 -4.85 4.28
N LYS A 45 3.73 -4.43 5.50
CA LYS A 45 2.59 -3.52 5.73
C LYS A 45 2.84 -2.15 5.10
N GLY A 46 4.03 -1.59 5.28
CA GLY A 46 4.44 -0.33 4.65
C GLY A 46 4.37 -0.40 3.12
N ALA A 47 4.89 -1.46 2.51
CA ALA A 47 4.82 -1.69 1.06
C ALA A 47 3.36 -1.77 0.55
N ARG A 48 2.47 -2.42 1.29
CA ARG A 48 1.03 -2.44 1.00
C ARG A 48 0.42 -1.03 1.03
N HIS A 49 0.83 -0.19 1.97
CA HIS A 49 0.39 1.22 2.02
C HIS A 49 0.98 2.05 0.87
N THR A 50 2.27 1.88 0.55
CA THR A 50 2.91 2.55 -0.61
C THR A 50 2.18 2.23 -1.91
N TYR A 51 1.78 0.98 -2.11
CA TYR A 51 0.99 0.60 -3.28
C TYR A 51 -0.39 1.29 -3.32
N GLY A 52 -1.07 1.39 -2.18
CA GLY A 52 -2.30 2.16 -2.05
C GLY A 52 -2.11 3.64 -2.42
N SER A 53 -1.03 4.26 -1.93
CA SER A 53 -0.69 5.66 -2.20
C SER A 53 -0.45 5.90 -3.69
N TYR A 54 0.30 4.98 -4.32
CA TYR A 54 0.56 5.02 -5.75
C TYR A 54 -0.72 4.96 -6.59
N LEU A 55 -1.62 4.03 -6.28
CA LEU A 55 -2.90 3.90 -7.00
C LEU A 55 -3.77 5.15 -6.83
N TRP A 56 -3.84 5.69 -5.62
CA TRP A 56 -4.64 6.87 -5.38
C TRP A 56 -4.10 8.10 -6.11
N HIS A 57 -2.77 8.27 -6.13
CA HIS A 57 -2.12 9.34 -6.91
C HIS A 57 -2.34 9.17 -8.43
N LYS A 58 -2.58 7.94 -8.91
CA LYS A 58 -3.00 7.68 -10.30
C LYS A 58 -4.48 8.01 -10.57
N GLY A 59 -5.22 8.47 -9.57
CA GLY A 59 -6.62 8.90 -9.71
C GLY A 59 -7.65 7.80 -9.48
N PHE A 60 -7.26 6.63 -8.97
CA PHE A 60 -8.21 5.56 -8.66
C PHE A 60 -9.01 5.87 -7.39
N ASP A 61 -10.28 5.41 -7.38
CA ASP A 61 -11.19 5.57 -6.26
C ASP A 61 -10.70 4.86 -4.99
N LEU A 62 -10.82 5.53 -3.83
CA LEU A 62 -10.35 5.01 -2.55
C LEU A 62 -11.13 3.78 -2.09
N GLY A 63 -12.42 3.67 -2.41
CA GLY A 63 -13.22 2.48 -2.14
C GLY A 63 -12.75 1.27 -2.93
N VAL A 64 -12.40 1.46 -4.21
CA VAL A 64 -11.80 0.41 -5.05
C VAL A 64 -10.42 -0.02 -4.51
N ILE A 65 -9.58 0.94 -4.14
CA ILE A 65 -8.25 0.66 -3.56
C ILE A 65 -8.41 -0.12 -2.23
N ALA A 66 -9.35 0.27 -1.37
CA ALA A 66 -9.62 -0.45 -0.12
C ALA A 66 -9.97 -1.92 -0.35
N LYS A 67 -10.79 -2.19 -1.36
CA LYS A 67 -11.15 -3.56 -1.75
C LYS A 67 -9.94 -4.36 -2.26
N ILE A 68 -9.08 -3.75 -3.09
CA ILE A 68 -7.85 -4.39 -3.61
C ILE A 68 -6.88 -4.74 -2.48
N LEU A 69 -6.70 -3.81 -1.54
CA LEU A 69 -5.82 -4.05 -0.40
C LEU A 69 -6.44 -5.06 0.59
N GLY A 70 -7.74 -5.34 0.51
CA GLY A 70 -8.44 -6.26 1.41
C GLY A 70 -8.85 -5.62 2.74
N HIS A 71 -9.05 -4.30 2.76
CA HIS A 71 -9.63 -3.61 3.90
C HIS A 71 -11.16 -3.79 3.93
N ARG A 72 -11.72 -4.01 5.12
CA ARG A 72 -13.19 -4.01 5.33
C ARG A 72 -13.78 -2.60 5.25
N ASP A 73 -12.98 -1.57 5.50
CA ASP A 73 -13.37 -0.16 5.51
C ASP A 73 -12.18 0.73 5.07
N ILE A 74 -12.46 1.91 4.51
CA ILE A 74 -11.47 2.90 4.08
C ILE A 74 -10.72 3.53 5.25
N SER A 75 -11.13 3.32 6.52
CA SER A 75 -10.60 4.04 7.69
C SER A 75 -9.08 3.90 7.86
N MET A 76 -8.51 2.72 7.57
CA MET A 76 -7.04 2.52 7.59
C MET A 76 -6.31 3.24 6.44
N LEU A 77 -7.01 3.54 5.34
CA LEU A 77 -6.49 4.40 4.28
C LEU A 77 -6.66 5.86 4.71
N VAL A 78 -7.81 6.27 5.23
CA VAL A 78 -8.06 7.64 5.71
C VAL A 78 -7.08 8.08 6.81
N GLU A 79 -6.71 7.21 7.76
CA GLU A 79 -5.66 7.53 8.76
C GLU A 79 -4.27 7.79 8.11
N VAL A 80 -3.99 7.15 6.97
CA VAL A 80 -2.71 7.27 6.25
C VAL A 80 -2.75 8.41 5.23
N TYR A 81 -3.92 8.72 4.66
CA TYR A 81 -4.11 9.75 3.63
C TYR A 81 -4.74 11.03 4.14
N GLY A 82 -5.12 11.13 5.43
CA GLY A 82 -5.93 12.23 5.96
C GLY A 82 -5.45 13.61 5.51
N HIS A 83 -4.15 13.88 5.63
CA HIS A 83 -3.57 15.15 5.20
C HIS A 83 -3.65 15.39 3.69
N THR A 84 -3.29 14.41 2.87
CA THR A 84 -3.38 14.54 1.41
C THR A 84 -4.84 14.56 0.92
N LEU A 85 -5.75 13.94 1.69
CA LEU A 85 -7.19 13.95 1.41
C LEU A 85 -7.74 15.35 1.64
N GLU A 86 -7.33 16.03 2.71
CA GLU A 86 -7.65 17.43 2.97
C GLU A 86 -7.14 18.35 1.86
N GLU A 87 -5.91 18.14 1.39
CA GLU A 87 -5.35 18.88 0.23
C GLU A 87 -6.19 18.68 -1.03
N LYS A 88 -6.53 17.42 -1.36
CA LYS A 88 -7.35 17.11 -2.53
C LYS A 88 -8.77 17.66 -2.42
N ILE A 89 -9.39 17.57 -1.24
CA ILE A 89 -10.70 18.19 -0.97
C ILE A 89 -10.61 19.71 -1.18
N PHE A 90 -9.55 20.35 -0.70
CA PHE A 90 -9.35 21.79 -0.89
C PHE A 90 -9.17 22.16 -2.37
N GLU A 91 -8.41 21.37 -3.13
CA GLU A 91 -8.26 21.56 -4.58
C GLU A 91 -9.59 21.42 -5.33
N GLU A 92 -10.34 20.34 -5.08
CA GLU A 92 -11.66 20.11 -5.68
C GLU A 92 -12.66 21.22 -5.30
N PHE A 93 -12.61 21.70 -4.06
CA PHE A 93 -13.46 22.81 -3.60
C PHE A 93 -13.14 24.12 -4.32
N ASN A 94 -11.85 24.41 -4.58
CA ASN A 94 -11.47 25.58 -5.36
C ASN A 94 -11.94 25.48 -6.82
N GLN A 95 -11.84 24.30 -7.43
CA GLN A 95 -12.35 24.08 -8.80
C GLN A 95 -13.85 24.33 -8.88
N ILE A 96 -14.64 23.83 -7.91
CA ILE A 96 -16.09 24.09 -7.84
C ILE A 96 -16.37 25.59 -7.70
N ARG A 97 -15.61 26.30 -6.85
CA ARG A 97 -15.76 27.74 -6.67
C ARG A 97 -15.52 28.50 -7.96
N ASP A 98 -14.53 28.10 -8.74
CA ASP A 98 -14.21 28.77 -10.01
C ASP A 98 -15.29 28.52 -11.07
N VAL A 99 -15.85 27.30 -11.13
CA VAL A 99 -17.05 27.02 -11.96
C VAL A 99 -18.23 27.93 -11.60
N TRP A 100 -18.44 28.20 -10.32
CA TRP A 100 -19.52 29.10 -9.89
C TRP A 100 -19.27 30.57 -10.24
N LYS A 101 -18.00 31.00 -10.27
CA LYS A 101 -17.64 32.36 -10.70
C LYS A 101 -17.83 32.58 -12.18
N ASP A 102 -17.57 31.59 -13.02
CA ASP A 102 -17.73 31.70 -14.47
C ASP A 102 -19.22 31.71 -14.91
N CYS A 103 -20.13 31.27 -14.03
CA CYS A 103 -21.57 31.33 -14.24
C CYS A 103 -22.25 32.61 -13.71
N SER A 104 -21.48 33.54 -13.12
CA SER A 104 -21.94 34.81 -12.53
C SER A 104 -21.64 36.00 -13.43
#